data_AF-A0A120GPE0-F1
#
_entry.id   AF-A0A120GPE0-F1
#
_cell.length_a   1.000
_cell.length_b   1.000
_cell.length_c   1.000
_cell.angle_alpha   90.00
_cell.angle_beta   90.00
_cell.angle_gamma   90.00
#
_symmetry.space_group_name_H-M   'P 1'
#
loop_
_entity.id
_entity.type
_entity.pdbx_description
1 polymer ?
#
loop_
_entity_poly.entity_id
_entity_poly.type
_entity_poly.pdbx_seq_one_letter_code
_entity_poly.pdbx_strand_id
1 'polypeptide(L)' 'MYEQGKRQLDYNSLIQLAEYYKVSLDYLFQRTDVPFLYEAMEEDELEFMLQSLSLYRDIKYKFK' A
#
# COMPACT_ATOMS: atom_id res chain seq x y z
N MET A 1 -25.85 -14.67 12.26
CA MET A 1 -24.49 -15.27 12.40
C MET A 1 -23.58 -14.67 11.33
N TYR A 2 -23.03 -13.48 11.56
CA TYR A 2 -22.06 -12.84 10.66
C TYR A 2 -20.76 -12.44 11.39
N GLU A 3 -20.55 -12.99 12.59
CA GLU A 3 -19.38 -12.76 13.46
C GLU A 3 -18.54 -14.02 13.57
N GLN A 4 -18.17 -14.62 12.44
CA GLN A 4 -17.18 -15.69 12.46
C GLN A 4 -16.13 -15.28 11.45
N GLY A 5 -15.03 -14.70 11.92
CA GLY A 5 -13.81 -14.39 11.15
C GLY A 5 -13.14 -15.65 10.59
N LYS A 6 -13.89 -16.43 9.81
CA LYS A 6 -13.60 -17.80 9.34
C LYS A 6 -13.25 -17.86 7.86
N ARG A 7 -13.12 -16.71 7.18
CA ARG A 7 -12.56 -16.64 5.84
C ARG A 7 -11.40 -15.68 5.85
N GLN A 8 -10.24 -16.16 6.27
CA GLN A 8 -8.99 -15.58 5.83
C GLN A 8 -8.85 -15.91 4.34
N LEU A 9 -8.53 -14.90 3.54
CA LEU A 9 -8.08 -15.14 2.17
C LEU A 9 -6.86 -16.04 2.22
N ASP A 10 -6.77 -16.99 1.29
CA ASP A 10 -5.56 -17.78 1.16
C ASP A 10 -4.40 -16.88 0.70
N TYR A 11 -3.18 -17.36 0.90
CA TYR A 11 -1.98 -16.59 0.58
C TYR A 11 -1.94 -16.20 -0.91
N ASN A 12 -2.42 -17.07 -1.80
CA ASN A 12 -2.46 -16.79 -3.23
C ASN A 12 -3.43 -15.66 -3.57
N SER A 13 -4.60 -15.60 -2.94
CA SER A 13 -5.55 -14.50 -3.17
C SER A 13 -5.01 -13.19 -2.62
N LEU A 14 -4.28 -13.22 -1.49
CA LEU A 14 -3.63 -12.02 -0.95
C LEU A 14 -2.54 -11.49 -1.89
N ILE A 15 -1.72 -12.36 -2.46
CA ILE A 15 -0.74 -11.98 -3.49
C ILE A 15 -1.45 -11.40 -4.71
N GLN A 16 -2.49 -12.06 -5.22
CA GLN A 16 -3.24 -11.55 -6.38
C GLN A 16 -3.85 -10.18 -6.13
N LEU A 17 -4.34 -9.92 -4.91
CA LEU A 17 -4.83 -8.60 -4.53
C LEU A 17 -3.71 -7.55 -4.51
N ALA A 18 -2.55 -7.90 -3.94
CA ALA A 18 -1.38 -7.03 -3.90
C ALA A 18 -0.91 -6.67 -5.32
N GLU A 19 -0.82 -7.66 -6.21
CA GLU A 19 -0.47 -7.48 -7.63
C GLU A 19 -1.51 -6.64 -8.38
N TYR A 20 -2.79 -6.93 -8.19
CA TYR A 20 -3.88 -6.22 -8.86
C TYR A 20 -3.91 -4.73 -8.51
N TYR A 21 -3.80 -4.40 -7.23
CA TYR A 21 -3.76 -3.01 -6.76
C TYR A 21 -2.38 -2.37 -6.86
N LYS A 22 -1.35 -3.14 -7.26
CA LYS A 22 0.06 -2.71 -7.30
C LYS A 22 0.55 -2.16 -5.97
N VAL A 23 0.24 -2.86 -4.89
CA VAL A 23 0.63 -2.49 -3.53
C VAL A 23 1.35 -3.63 -2.81
N SER A 24 2.07 -3.31 -1.74
CA SER A 24 2.70 -4.29 -0.86
C SER A 24 1.67 -4.99 0.02
N LEU A 25 1.99 -6.21 0.47
CA LEU A 25 1.18 -6.89 1.47
C LEU A 25 1.10 -6.08 2.76
N ASP A 26 2.19 -5.45 3.19
CA ASP A 26 2.19 -4.62 4.39
C ASP A 26 1.22 -3.43 4.27
N TYR A 27 1.06 -2.84 3.07
CA TYR A 27 0.05 -1.82 2.84
C TYR A 27 -1.37 -2.38 2.91
N LEU A 28 -1.63 -3.54 2.30
CA LEU A 28 -2.94 -4.20 2.41
C LEU A 28 -3.33 -4.51 3.85
N PHE A 29 -2.36 -4.89 4.68
CA PHE A 29 -2.55 -5.17 6.10
C PHE A 29 -2.46 -3.92 7.00
N GLN A 30 -2.38 -2.72 6.43
CA GLN A 30 -2.29 -1.44 7.17
C GLN A 30 -1.11 -1.39 8.15
N ARG A 31 -0.01 -2.09 7.83
CA ARG A 31 1.25 -2.04 8.59
C ARG A 31 2.14 -0.88 8.14
N THR A 32 1.83 -0.29 6.99
CA THR A 32 2.46 0.91 6.44
C THR A 32 1.45 1.74 5.66
N ASP A 33 1.63 3.06 5.65
CA ASP A 33 0.87 3.99 4.80
C ASP A 33 1.48 4.15 3.39
N VAL A 34 2.56 3.42 3.11
CA VAL A 34 3.23 3.47 1.81
C VAL A 34 2.85 2.26 0.98
N PRO A 35 2.21 2.47 -0.19
CA PRO A 35 1.67 1.38 -0.96
C PRO A 35 2.72 0.50 -1.64
N PHE A 36 3.95 0.97 -1.85
CA PHE A 36 4.95 0.27 -2.66
C PHE A 36 6.08 -0.34 -1.82
N LEU A 37 6.75 -1.34 -2.39
CA LEU A 37 7.97 -1.94 -1.85
C LEU A 37 9.16 -1.09 -2.27
N TYR A 38 9.94 -0.61 -1.30
CA TYR A 38 11.09 0.24 -1.54
C TYR A 38 12.28 -0.53 -2.09
N GLU A 39 12.40 -1.82 -1.77
CA GLU A 39 13.58 -2.62 -2.09
C GLU A 39 13.72 -2.94 -3.59
N ALA A 40 12.68 -2.64 -4.39
CA ALA A 40 12.65 -2.90 -5.83
C ALA A 40 12.91 -1.65 -6.68
N MET A 41 13.18 -0.50 -6.06
CA MET A 41 13.33 0.80 -6.73
C MET A 41 14.78 1.28 -6.64
N GLU A 42 15.25 1.98 -7.68
CA GLU A 42 16.51 2.72 -7.60
C GLU A 42 16.38 3.92 -6.63
N GLU A 43 17.50 4.40 -6.08
CA GLU A 43 17.49 5.46 -5.06
C GLU A 43 16.80 6.75 -5.53
N ASP A 44 16.99 7.14 -6.79
CA ASP A 44 16.41 8.34 -7.39
C ASP A 44 14.91 8.19 -7.67
N GLU A 45 14.47 7.01 -8.13
CA GLU A 45 13.05 6.67 -8.29
C GLU A 45 12.32 6.72 -6.94
N LEU A 46 12.97 6.21 -5.90
CA LEU A 46 12.44 6.22 -4.54
C LEU A 46 12.31 7.65 -4.00
N GLU A 47 13.34 8.47 -4.16
CA GLU A 47 13.34 9.87 -3.74
C GLU A 47 12.18 10.64 -4.41
N PHE A 48 12.06 10.50 -5.74
CA PHE A 48 10.98 11.13 -6.50
C PHE A 48 9.59 10.72 -5.98
N MET A 49 9.37 9.41 -5.77
CA MET A 49 8.08 8.93 -5.25
C MET A 49 7.76 9.46 -3.87
N LEU A 50 8.72 9.46 -2.93
CA LEU A 50 8.52 9.95 -1.57
C LEU A 50 8.13 11.43 -1.56
N GLN A 51 8.84 12.26 -2.34
CA GLN A 51 8.52 13.68 -2.48
C GLN A 51 7.12 13.88 -3.07
N SER A 52 6.77 13.13 -4.12
CA SER A 52 5.45 13.23 -4.76
C SER A 52 4.30 12.86 -3.79
N LEU A 53 4.49 11.82 -2.98
CA LEU A 53 3.52 11.42 -1.96
C LEU A 53 3.36 12.47 -0.86
N SER A 54 4.47 13.03 -0.37
CA SER A 54 4.44 14.09 0.63
C SER A 54 3.65 15.29 0.11
N LEU A 55 3.94 15.74 -1.11
CA LEU A 55 3.22 16.85 -1.75
C LEU A 55 1.73 16.55 -1.89
N TYR A 56 1.36 15.35 -2.35
CA TYR A 56 -0.05 14.95 -2.44
C TYR A 56 -0.75 14.99 -1.09
N ARG A 57 -0.12 14.47 -0.03
CA ARG A 57 -0.67 14.49 1.33
C ARG A 57 -0.89 15.92 1.79
N ASP A 58 0.09 16.80 1.61
CA ASP A 58 -0.02 18.21 2.00
C ASP A 58 -1.16 18.92 1.26
N ILE A 59 -1.28 18.70 -0.04
CA ILE A 59 -2.39 19.20 -0.85
C ILE A 59 -3.71 18.68 -0.32
N LYS A 60 -3.84 17.36 -0.13
CA LYS A 60 -5.06 16.73 0.37
C LYS A 60 -5.47 17.27 1.74
N TYR A 61 -4.52 17.53 2.64
CA TYR A 61 -4.80 18.15 3.93
C TYR A 61 -5.23 19.62 3.82
N LYS A 62 -4.68 20.39 2.88
CA LYS A 62 -5.11 21.78 2.63
C LYS A 62 -6.54 21.89 2.09
N PHE A 63 -7.04 20.85 1.42
CA PHE A 63 -8.38 20.82 0.80
C PHE A 63 -9.42 20.02 1.61
N LYS A 64 -9.09 19.60 2.83
CA LYS A 64 -9.99 18.86 3.72
C LYS A 64 -10.36 19.69 4.93
#